data_AF-A0A4Y9P886-F1
#
_entry.id   AF-A0A4Y9P886-F1
#
_cell.length_a   1.000
_cell.length_b   1.000
_cell.length_c   1.000
_cell.angle_alpha   90.00
_cell.angle_beta   90.00
_cell.angle_gamma   90.00
#
_symmetry.space_group_name_H-M   'P 1'
#
loop_
_entity.id
_entity.type
_entity.pdbx_description
1 polymer ?
#
loop_
_entity_poly.entity_id
_entity_poly.type
_entity_poly.pdbx_seq_one_letter_code
_entity_poly.pdbx_strand_id
1 'polypeptide(L)'
;MPRALLALAIGAFGIGTTEFVVMGMLPEIADDLGVSVSAVGILISAYAIGVVIGAPTLTALGLRFTPRQTLIALMVVFVVGNALAAFAPTYGTLAAARV
;
A
#
# COMPACT_ATOMS: atom_id res chain seq x y z
N MET A 1 26.43 -0.89 7.33
CA MET A 1 25.57 -1.01 6.12
C MET A 1 25.50 0.33 5.42
N PRO A 2 25.46 0.39 4.07
CA PRO A 2 25.25 1.64 3.33
C PRO A 2 23.95 2.32 3.76
N ARG A 3 23.96 3.63 4.04
CA ARG A 3 22.78 4.39 4.53
C ARG A 3 21.57 4.27 3.59
N ALA A 4 21.81 4.15 2.29
CA ALA A 4 20.76 3.95 1.29
C ALA A 4 20.06 2.59 1.43
N LEU A 5 20.79 1.52 1.73
CA LEU A 5 20.21 0.20 1.95
C LEU A 5 19.35 0.14 3.22
N LEU A 6 19.76 0.85 4.27
CA LEU A 6 18.95 0.96 5.48
C LEU A 6 17.62 1.69 5.19
N ALA A 7 17.67 2.79 4.44
CA ALA A 7 16.46 3.52 4.04
C ALA A 7 15.53 2.67 3.17
N LEU A 8 16.09 1.91 2.22
CA LEU A 8 15.32 0.96 1.40
C LEU A 8 14.70 -0.16 2.24
N ALA A 9 15.45 -0.72 3.19
CA ALA A 9 14.96 -1.76 4.08
C ALA A 9 13.81 -1.27 4.95
N ILE A 10 13.90 -0.07 5.52
CA ILE A 10 12.83 0.54 6.32
C ILE A 10 11.58 0.79 5.45
N GLY A 11 11.76 1.29 4.22
CA GLY A 11 10.65 1.50 3.29
C GLY A 11 9.97 0.19 2.89
N ALA A 12 10.74 -0.82 2.50
CA ALA A 12 10.23 -2.14 2.16
C ALA A 12 9.55 -2.84 3.35
N PHE A 13 10.10 -2.67 4.56
CA PHE A 13 9.49 -3.16 5.79
C PHE A 13 8.13 -2.48 6.04
N GLY A 14 8.08 -1.15 5.99
CA GLY A 14 6.84 -0.39 6.19
C GLY A 14 5.74 -0.81 5.22
N ILE A 15 6.08 -0.89 3.92
CA ILE A 15 5.15 -1.35 2.86
C ILE A 15 4.68 -2.79 3.14
N GLY A 16 5.61 -3.70 3.45
CA GLY A 16 5.28 -5.08 3.75
C GLY A 16 4.35 -5.20 4.95
N THR A 17 4.64 -4.50 6.05
CA THR A 17 3.81 -4.54 7.24
C THR A 17 2.39 -4.04 6.97
N THR A 18 2.22 -2.92 6.26
CA THR A 18 0.88 -2.36 5.95
C THR A 18 0.01 -3.29 5.10
N GLU A 19 0.63 -4.13 4.27
CA GLU A 19 -0.07 -5.07 3.40
C GLU A 19 -0.36 -6.40 4.08
N PHE A 20 0.64 -6.99 4.73
CA PHE A 20 0.50 -8.33 5.31
C PHE A 20 -0.27 -8.34 6.64
N VAL A 21 -0.22 -7.25 7.43
CA VAL A 21 -0.99 -7.18 8.69
C VAL A 21 -2.49 -7.25 8.43
N VAL A 22 -2.98 -6.62 7.37
CA VAL A 22 -4.41 -6.66 7.01
C VAL A 22 -4.88 -8.08 6.70
N MET A 23 -4.04 -8.89 6.06
CA MET A 23 -4.36 -10.30 5.79
C MET A 23 -4.52 -11.11 7.08
N GLY A 24 -3.76 -10.76 8.12
CA GLY A 24 -3.83 -11.38 9.44
C GLY A 24 -5.02 -10.92 10.30
N MET A 25 -5.57 -9.74 10.00
CA MET A 25 -6.67 -9.10 10.75
C MET A 25 -7.99 -9.06 9.96
N LEU A 26 -8.13 -9.94 8.97
CA LEU A 26 -9.33 -9.98 8.12
C LEU A 26 -10.64 -10.10 8.90
N PRO A 27 -10.76 -10.97 9.94
CA PRO A 27 -11.97 -11.07 10.74
C PRO A 27 -12.27 -9.77 11.52
N GLU A 28 -11.27 -9.17 12.15
CA GLU A 28 -11.43 -7.94 12.92
C GLU A 28 -11.87 -6.76 12.03
N ILE A 29 -11.27 -6.63 10.85
CA ILE A 29 -11.65 -5.59 9.87
C ILE A 29 -13.07 -5.82 9.34
N ALA A 30 -13.46 -7.08 9.14
CA ALA A 30 -14.81 -7.44 8.70
C ALA A 30 -15.85 -7.06 9.76
N ASP A 31 -15.57 -7.36 11.03
CA ASP A 31 -16.41 -7.00 12.17
C ASP A 31 -16.53 -5.49 12.36
N ASP A 32 -15.41 -4.75 12.31
CA ASP A 32 -15.38 -3.29 12.46
C ASP A 32 -16.14 -2.57 11.32
N LEU A 33 -16.09 -3.12 10.11
CA LEU A 33 -16.77 -2.54 8.94
C LEU A 33 -18.18 -3.10 8.73
N GLY A 34 -18.62 -4.08 9.53
CA GLY A 34 -19.93 -4.73 9.42
C GLY A 34 -20.14 -5.49 8.10
N VAL A 35 -19.07 -6.03 7.50
CA VAL A 35 -19.10 -6.76 6.22
C VAL A 35 -18.61 -8.20 6.40
N SER A 36 -18.78 -9.05 5.38
CA SER A 36 -18.25 -10.41 5.45
C SER A 36 -16.73 -10.45 5.25
N VAL A 37 -16.06 -11.45 5.84
CA VAL A 37 -14.62 -11.71 5.61
C VAL A 37 -14.30 -11.85 4.12
N SER A 38 -15.19 -12.48 3.35
CA SER A 38 -15.04 -12.61 1.90
C SER A 38 -15.04 -11.25 1.19
N ALA A 39 -15.84 -10.29 1.64
CA ALA A 39 -15.83 -8.94 1.09
C ALA A 39 -14.47 -8.28 1.32
N VAL A 40 -13.94 -8.33 2.55
CA VAL A 40 -12.60 -7.79 2.86
C VAL A 40 -11.50 -8.49 2.04
N GLY A 41 -11.64 -9.79 1.77
CA GLY A 41 -10.75 -10.53 0.87
C GLY A 41 -10.74 -10.00 -0.58
N ILE A 42 -11.85 -9.44 -1.07
CA ILE A 42 -11.92 -8.81 -2.40
C ILE A 42 -11.06 -7.53 -2.45
N LEU A 43 -10.95 -6.77 -1.35
CA LEU A 43 -10.05 -5.61 -1.28
C LEU A 43 -8.60 -6.00 -1.54
N ILE A 44 -8.15 -7.11 -0.94
CA ILE A 44 -6.79 -7.62 -1.14
C ILE A 44 -6.57 -8.00 -2.62
N SER A 45 -7.58 -8.61 -3.24
CA SER A 45 -7.52 -8.99 -4.65
C SER A 45 -7.48 -7.77 -5.58
N ALA A 46 -8.28 -6.74 -5.29
CA ALA A 46 -8.28 -5.47 -6.02
C ALA A 46 -6.93 -4.75 -5.88
N TYR A 47 -6.35 -4.72 -4.66
CA TYR A 47 -5.01 -4.21 -4.42
C TYR A 47 -3.95 -4.96 -5.24
N ALA A 48 -4.00 -6.30 -5.27
CA ALA A 48 -3.04 -7.10 -6.04
C ALA A 48 -3.08 -6.75 -7.54
N ILE A 49 -4.27 -6.51 -8.10
CA ILE A 49 -4.41 -6.03 -9.50
C ILE A 49 -3.76 -4.65 -9.64
N GLY A 50 -4.02 -3.74 -8.70
CA GLY A 50 -3.41 -2.42 -8.65
C GLY A 50 -1.87 -2.49 -8.65
N VAL A 51 -1.27 -3.37 -7.84
CA VAL A 51 0.19 -3.58 -7.80
C VAL A 51 0.72 -4.17 -9.10
N VAL A 52 0.06 -5.18 -9.65
CA VAL A 52 0.48 -5.85 -10.90
C VAL A 52 0.54 -4.87 -12.06
N ILE A 53 -0.38 -3.91 -12.13
CA ILE A 53 -0.40 -2.86 -13.17
C ILE A 53 0.53 -1.70 -12.78
N GLY A 54 0.45 -1.26 -11.53
CA GLY A 54 1.15 -0.08 -11.02
C GLY A 54 2.65 -0.25 -10.97
N ALA A 55 3.17 -1.39 -10.52
CA ALA A 55 4.61 -1.59 -10.38
C ALA A 55 5.36 -1.54 -11.73
N PRO A 56 4.94 -2.22 -12.80
CA PRO A 56 5.55 -2.07 -14.12
C PRO A 56 5.43 -0.65 -14.67
N THR A 57 4.27 -0.01 -14.49
CA THR A 57 4.00 1.34 -15.00
C THR A 57 4.90 2.37 -14.31
N LEU A 58 4.98 2.32 -12.98
CA LEU A 58 5.87 3.17 -12.18
C LEU A 58 7.35 2.88 -12.45
N THR A 59 7.71 1.62 -12.68
CA THR A 59 9.09 1.25 -13.07
C THR A 59 9.43 1.88 -14.41
N ALA A 60 8.56 1.77 -15.42
CA ALA A 60 8.77 2.35 -16.74
C ALA A 60 8.85 3.89 -16.70
N LEU A 61 7.97 4.54 -15.94
CA LEU A 61 8.01 5.99 -15.70
C LEU A 61 9.28 6.41 -14.95
N GLY A 62 9.69 5.62 -13.96
CA GLY A 62 10.86 5.86 -13.11
C GLY A 62 12.18 5.86 -13.85
N LEU A 63 12.27 5.20 -15.02
CA LEU A 63 13.47 5.21 -15.88
C LEU A 63 13.85 6.62 -16.37
N ARG A 64 12.91 7.57 -16.35
CA ARG A 64 13.15 8.97 -16.76
C ARG A 64 13.75 9.84 -15.66
N PHE A 65 13.81 9.34 -14.42
CA PHE A 65 14.23 10.10 -13.25
C PHE A 65 15.45 9.46 -12.57
N THR A 66 16.15 10.22 -11.72
CA THR A 66 17.23 9.65 -10.91
C THR A 66 16.65 8.69 -9.85
N PRO A 67 17.36 7.62 -9.46
CA PRO A 67 16.86 6.67 -8.44
C PRO A 67 16.43 7.35 -7.14
N ARG A 68 17.13 8.41 -6.73
CA ARG A 68 16.77 9.20 -5.54
C ARG A 68 15.41 9.89 -5.69
N GLN A 69 15.12 10.50 -6.84
CA GLN A 69 13.85 11.18 -7.08
C GLN A 69 12.70 10.18 -7.08
N THR A 70 12.87 9.04 -7.76
CA THR A 70 11.87 7.97 -7.80
C THR A 70 11.58 7.43 -6.40
N LEU A 71 12.62 7.19 -5.59
CA LEU A 71 12.46 6.73 -4.21
C LEU A 71 11.73 7.75 -3.32
N ILE A 72 12.07 9.04 -3.41
CA ILE A 72 11.39 10.09 -2.64
C ILE A 72 9.93 10.20 -3.06
N ALA A 73 9.63 10.20 -4.37
CA ALA A 73 8.27 10.27 -4.87
C ALA A 73 7.43 9.08 -4.39
N LEU A 74 7.96 7.85 -4.48
CA LEU A 74 7.31 6.65 -3.97
C LEU A 74 7.03 6.74 -2.46
N MET A 75 7.99 7.23 -1.67
CA MET A 75 7.79 7.41 -0.24
C MET A 75 6.71 8.45 0.09
N VAL A 76 6.62 9.54 -0.67
CA VAL A 76 5.56 10.53 -0.50
C VAL A 76 4.20 9.93 -0.81
N VAL A 77 4.06 9.21 -1.92
CA VAL A 77 2.81 8.52 -2.28
C VAL A 77 2.41 7.51 -1.19
N PHE A 78 3.36 6.72 -0.69
CA PHE A 78 3.14 5.76 0.38
C PHE A 78 2.60 6.42 1.66
N VAL A 79 3.23 7.52 2.10
CA VAL A 79 2.82 8.25 3.31
C VAL A 79 1.43 8.86 3.14
N VAL A 80 1.15 9.48 1.99
CA VAL A 80 -0.16 10.10 1.71
C VAL A 80 -1.26 9.05 1.64
N GLY A 81 -1.05 7.94 0.92
CA GLY A 81 -2.04 6.85 0.83
C GLY A 81 -2.37 6.25 2.19
N ASN A 82 -1.34 6.01 3.02
CA ASN A 82 -1.55 5.50 4.38
C ASN A 82 -2.26 6.51 5.30
N ALA A 83 -1.93 7.80 5.19
CA ALA A 83 -2.64 8.83 5.93
C ALA A 83 -4.12 8.87 5.54
N LEU A 84 -4.44 8.80 4.24
CA LEU A 84 -5.82 8.73 3.75
C LEU A 84 -6.55 7.48 4.25
N ALA A 85 -5.87 6.33 4.27
CA ALA A 85 -6.43 5.09 4.80
C ALA A 85 -6.71 5.19 6.31
N ALA A 86 -5.82 5.83 7.08
CA ALA A 86 -6.01 6.02 8.51
C ALA A 86 -7.22 6.91 8.86
N PHE A 87 -7.59 7.84 7.97
CA PHE A 87 -8.75 8.71 8.13
C PHE A 87 -10.01 8.22 7.39
N ALA A 88 -9.99 7.04 6.78
CA ALA A 88 -11.10 6.54 5.97
C ALA A 88 -12.29 6.12 6.84
N PRO A 89 -13.47 6.78 6.75
CA PRO A 89 -14.62 6.47 7.60
C PRO A 89 -15.47 5.30 7.10
N THR A 90 -15.25 4.81 5.87
CA THR A 90 -16.08 3.77 5.24
C THR A 90 -15.23 2.79 4.43
N TYR A 91 -15.77 1.58 4.20
CA TYR A 91 -15.16 0.56 3.35
C TYR A 91 -14.78 1.08 1.96
N GLY A 92 -15.65 1.88 1.32
CA GLY A 92 -15.37 2.45 0.00
C GLY A 92 -14.21 3.44 -0.01
N THR A 93 -14.12 4.29 1.02
CA THR A 93 -12.98 5.22 1.18
C THR A 93 -11.69 4.51 1.54
N LEU A 94 -11.76 3.41 2.30
CA LEU A 94 -10.60 2.56 2.60
C LEU A 94 -10.10 1.85 1.34
N ALA A 95 -11.02 1.35 0.52
CA ALA A 95 -10.73 0.76 -0.79
C ALA A 95 -10.02 1.76 -1.71
N ALA A 96 -10.57 2.98 -1.82
CA ALA A 96 -10.02 4.02 -2.68
C ALA A 96 -8.66 4.56 -2.19
N ALA A 97 -8.36 4.48 -0.90
CA ALA A 97 -7.06 4.89 -0.37
C ALA A 97 -5.97 3.81 -0.55
N ARG A 98 -6.38 2.55 -0.76
CA ARG A 98 -5.48 1.39 -0.93
C ARG A 98 -5.10 1.10 -2.38
N VAL A 99 -5.96 1.46 -3.34
CA VAL A 99 -5.81 1.20 -4.78
C VAL A 99 -5.38 2.48 -5.49
#